data_AF-A0A3R7K7C7-F1
#
_entry.id   AF-A0A3R7K7C7-F1
#
_cell.length_a   1.000
_cell.length_b   1.000
_cell.length_c   1.000
_cell.angle_alpha   90.00
_cell.angle_beta   90.00
_cell.angle_gamma   90.00
#
_symmetry.space_group_name_H-M   'P 1'
#
loop_
_entity.id
_entity.type
_entity.pdbx_description
1 polymer ?
#
loop_
_entity_poly.entity_id
_entity_poly.type
_entity_poly.pdbx_seq_one_letter_code
_entity_poly.pdbx_strand_id
1 'polypeptide(L)'
;MNDFTARLELLSVTGLVEGNQQTQLPLHVNVRLGDGALFRCPSAMLREGSVTLSELLEGVKEEEMASRQVELPLPSVDSAVFETVALYLEHFYEPTNSTSSEGSNAGVNNIQVVAPNTLSRPLHVQELYRLSEWEHCFVVQRLLMWPQNLWELSKEGQWVDMAAAAVGSSQSVGQCDVQHLLRVLEAATMLEIPLLRDLCAAVLANLLMDVDEKGIMELMGVTETLGPDEERTLLNEYPWLKL
;
A
#
# COMPACT_ATOMS: atom_id res chain seq x y z
N MET A 1 2.86 -24.20 5.61
CA MET A 1 1.99 -23.45 6.52
C MET A 1 2.68 -22.14 6.77
N ASN A 2 2.28 -21.09 6.08
CA ASN A 2 2.79 -19.75 6.34
C ASN A 2 2.29 -19.31 7.71
N ASP A 3 3.15 -18.67 8.48
CA ASP A 3 2.82 -18.16 9.79
C ASP A 3 2.15 -16.79 9.62
N PHE A 4 0.81 -16.77 9.60
CA PHE A 4 -0.02 -15.56 9.51
C PHE A 4 0.20 -14.57 10.67
N THR A 5 0.94 -15.00 11.70
CA THR A 5 1.28 -14.17 12.85
C THR A 5 2.60 -13.43 12.69
N ALA A 6 3.37 -13.77 11.65
CA ALA A 6 4.59 -13.05 11.30
C ALA A 6 4.24 -11.68 10.71
N ARG A 7 4.96 -10.67 11.17
CA ARG A 7 4.87 -9.31 10.64
C ARG A 7 5.46 -9.30 9.23
N LEU A 8 4.76 -8.68 8.28
CA LEU A 8 5.35 -8.40 6.96
C LEU A 8 6.41 -7.33 7.14
N GLU A 9 7.65 -7.62 6.77
CA GLU A 9 8.81 -6.72 6.92
C GLU A 9 9.55 -6.60 5.59
N LEU A 10 10.20 -5.45 5.40
CA LEU A 10 11.08 -5.22 4.25
C LEU A 10 12.31 -6.10 4.35
N LEU A 11 12.63 -6.82 3.29
CA LEU A 11 13.74 -7.78 3.27
C LEU A 11 15.02 -7.20 2.68
N SER A 12 14.88 -6.42 1.61
CA SER A 12 15.96 -5.88 0.78
C SER A 12 16.08 -4.37 0.89
N VAL A 13 15.05 -3.70 1.40
CA VAL A 13 15.09 -2.26 1.67
C VAL A 13 15.66 -2.00 3.05
N THR A 14 16.88 -1.47 3.10
CA THR A 14 17.54 -1.08 4.35
C THR A 14 17.37 0.42 4.59
N GLY A 15 16.81 0.78 5.75
CA GLY A 15 16.97 2.12 6.31
C GLY A 15 18.45 2.32 6.62
N LEU A 16 19.11 3.22 5.89
CA LEU A 16 20.56 3.34 5.94
C LEU A 16 20.99 4.08 7.21
N VAL A 17 21.35 3.35 8.26
CA VAL A 17 22.27 3.85 9.29
C VAL A 17 23.67 3.73 8.72
N GLU A 18 24.42 4.85 8.68
CA GLU A 18 25.75 4.96 8.08
C GLU A 18 26.64 3.76 8.38
N GLY A 19 26.82 2.88 7.38
CA GLY A 19 27.56 1.63 7.55
C GLY A 19 27.98 1.04 6.22
N ASN A 20 29.27 1.15 5.91
CA ASN A 20 29.90 0.60 4.71
C ASN A 20 29.80 -0.92 4.67
N GLN A 21 29.18 -1.48 3.62
CA GLN A 21 29.64 -2.71 2.98
C GLN A 21 29.05 -2.88 1.58
N GLN A 22 29.94 -3.23 0.65
CA GLN A 22 29.71 -3.33 -0.79
C GLN A 22 30.03 -4.78 -1.20
N THR A 23 29.01 -5.61 -1.29
CA THR A 23 29.01 -6.87 -2.06
C THR A 23 28.20 -6.60 -3.34
N GLN A 24 28.49 -7.32 -4.43
CA GLN A 24 27.80 -7.17 -5.73
C GLN A 24 26.30 -7.44 -5.60
N LEU A 25 25.56 -6.42 -5.17
CA LEU A 25 24.12 -6.39 -5.05
C LEU A 25 23.51 -5.84 -6.35
N PRO A 26 22.24 -6.14 -6.64
CA PRO A 26 21.48 -5.45 -7.70
C PRO A 26 21.68 -3.94 -7.59
N LEU A 27 21.63 -3.22 -8.71
CA LEU A 27 21.78 -1.76 -8.72
C LEU A 27 20.74 -1.16 -7.76
N HIS A 28 21.20 -0.61 -6.63
CA HIS A 28 20.32 0.03 -5.66
C HIS A 28 20.34 1.54 -5.89
N VAL A 29 19.20 2.18 -5.65
CA VAL A 29 19.01 3.63 -5.68
C VAL A 29 18.65 4.10 -4.27
N ASN A 30 19.21 5.23 -3.86
CA ASN A 30 18.83 5.89 -2.63
C ASN A 30 17.64 6.82 -2.89
N VAL A 31 16.51 6.51 -2.26
CA VAL A 31 15.28 7.30 -2.30
C VAL A 31 15.23 8.19 -1.05
N ARG A 32 15.24 9.51 -1.25
CA ARG A 32 15.08 10.49 -0.17
C ARG A 32 13.64 10.97 -0.09
N LEU A 33 13.06 10.94 1.11
CA LEU A 33 11.69 11.36 1.38
C LEU A 33 11.61 12.80 1.92
N GLY A 34 10.40 13.35 1.97
CA GLY A 34 10.15 14.72 2.45
C GLY A 34 10.47 14.94 3.93
N ASP A 35 10.41 13.89 4.76
CA ASP A 35 10.81 13.89 6.17
C ASP A 35 12.34 13.73 6.39
N GLY A 36 13.10 13.59 5.30
CA GLY A 36 14.54 13.40 5.32
C GLY A 36 14.99 11.94 5.47
N ALA A 37 14.07 10.99 5.59
CA ALA A 37 14.40 9.57 5.61
C ALA A 37 14.99 9.13 4.26
N LEU A 38 15.88 8.14 4.32
CA LEU A 38 16.58 7.61 3.16
C LEU A 38 16.40 6.09 3.10
N PHE A 39 15.83 5.64 1.99
CA PHE A 39 15.57 4.24 1.70
C PHE A 39 16.46 3.76 0.57
N ARG A 40 17.15 2.64 0.75
CA ARG A 40 17.95 2.03 -0.30
C ARG A 40 17.17 0.90 -0.94
N CYS A 41 16.77 1.07 -2.21
CA CYS A 41 15.88 0.14 -2.90
C CYS A 41 16.50 -0.40 -4.19
N PRO A 42 16.20 -1.64 -4.60
CA PRO A 42 16.59 -2.15 -5.92
C PRO A 42 15.98 -1.30 -7.05
N SER A 43 16.80 -0.86 -8.01
CA SER A 43 16.34 0.01 -9.11
C SER A 43 15.34 -0.68 -10.02
N ALA A 44 15.49 -1.99 -10.22
CA ALA A 44 14.59 -2.79 -11.05
C ALA A 44 13.17 -2.80 -10.47
N MET A 45 13.06 -3.05 -9.15
CA MET A 45 11.80 -3.01 -8.41
C MET A 45 11.08 -1.66 -8.58
N LEU A 46 11.82 -0.55 -8.44
CA LEU A 46 11.24 0.79 -8.60
C LEU A 46 10.81 1.08 -10.05
N ARG A 47 11.61 0.69 -11.03
CA ARG A 47 11.31 0.90 -12.47
C ARG A 47 10.13 0.09 -12.94
N GLU A 48 9.98 -1.13 -12.46
CA GLU A 48 8.93 -2.04 -12.90
C GLU A 48 7.60 -1.74 -12.20
N GLY A 49 7.63 -1.40 -10.91
CA GLY A 49 6.43 -1.19 -10.14
C GLY A 49 5.89 0.24 -10.11
N SER A 50 6.65 1.25 -10.55
CA SER A 50 6.22 2.65 -10.60
C SER A 50 6.62 3.33 -11.91
N VAL A 51 5.63 3.84 -12.64
CA VAL A 51 5.87 4.56 -13.91
C VAL A 51 6.68 5.84 -13.66
N THR A 52 6.27 6.63 -12.66
CA THR A 52 6.94 7.88 -12.30
C THR A 52 8.40 7.66 -11.89
N LEU A 53 8.68 6.64 -11.09
CA LEU A 53 10.05 6.30 -10.71
C LEU A 53 10.84 5.75 -11.89
N SER A 54 10.20 5.00 -12.79
CA SER A 54 10.82 4.53 -14.02
C SER A 54 11.34 5.71 -14.84
N GLU A 55 10.48 6.68 -15.14
CA GLU A 55 10.83 7.90 -15.88
C GLU A 55 11.92 8.73 -15.19
N LEU A 56 11.85 8.89 -13.87
CA LEU A 56 12.90 9.58 -13.08
C LEU A 56 14.25 8.84 -13.16
N LEU A 57 14.20 7.51 -13.30
CA LEU A 57 15.37 6.65 -13.41
C LEU A 57 15.85 6.46 -14.86
N GLU A 58 15.08 6.89 -15.86
CA GLU A 58 15.50 6.87 -17.26
C GLU A 58 16.69 7.81 -17.50
N GLY A 59 17.57 7.44 -18.42
CA GLY A 59 18.73 8.25 -18.82
C GLY A 59 19.97 8.15 -17.92
N VAL A 60 19.94 7.41 -16.81
CA VAL A 60 21.13 7.19 -15.98
C VAL A 60 21.81 5.87 -16.28
N LYS A 61 23.12 5.98 -16.53
CA LYS A 61 24.01 4.84 -16.76
C LYS A 61 24.13 4.03 -15.46
N GLU A 62 24.24 2.72 -15.60
CA GLU A 62 24.35 1.78 -14.46
C GLU A 62 25.50 2.13 -13.52
N GLU A 63 26.61 2.66 -14.05
CA GLU A 63 27.79 3.09 -13.28
C GLU A 63 27.52 4.25 -12.31
N GLU A 64 26.52 5.09 -12.58
CA GLU A 64 26.16 6.25 -11.75
C GLU A 64 25.04 5.94 -10.75
N MET A 65 24.34 4.81 -10.89
CA MET A 65 23.19 4.44 -10.06
C MET A 65 23.54 4.25 -8.59
N ALA A 66 24.69 3.63 -8.29
CA ALA A 66 25.08 3.32 -6.91
C ALA A 66 25.38 4.56 -6.05
N SER A 67 25.68 5.69 -6.69
CA SER A 67 25.87 6.99 -6.04
C SER A 67 24.68 7.91 -6.25
N ARG A 68 23.67 7.49 -7.01
CA ARG A 68 22.52 8.32 -7.34
C ARG A 68 21.54 8.33 -6.18
N GLN A 69 21.31 9.55 -5.69
CA GLN A 69 20.20 9.86 -4.82
C GLN A 69 19.07 10.40 -5.70
N VAL A 70 17.93 9.70 -5.67
CA VAL A 70 16.68 10.21 -6.22
C VAL A 70 15.94 10.84 -5.05
N GLU A 71 15.84 12.16 -5.09
CA GLU A 71 14.92 12.85 -4.19
C GLU A 71 13.52 12.68 -4.77
N LEU A 72 12.66 11.99 -4.02
CA LEU A 72 11.25 11.98 -4.36
C LEU A 72 10.71 13.39 -4.10
N PRO A 73 10.03 14.01 -5.07
CA PRO A 73 9.45 15.35 -4.91
C PRO A 73 8.19 15.31 -4.03
N LEU A 74 8.19 14.50 -2.97
CA LEU A 74 7.01 14.13 -2.20
C LEU A 74 7.13 14.64 -0.76
N PRO A 75 6.69 15.89 -0.49
CA PRO A 75 6.59 16.40 0.87
C PRO A 75 5.50 15.68 1.70
N SER A 76 4.54 14.99 1.05
CA SER A 76 3.44 14.26 1.72
C SER A 76 3.74 12.78 1.99
N VAL A 77 4.79 12.21 1.39
CA VAL A 77 5.17 10.82 1.64
C VAL A 77 6.22 10.77 2.75
N ASP A 78 5.76 10.43 3.95
CA ASP A 78 6.60 10.14 5.09
C ASP A 78 7.18 8.71 5.03
N SER A 79 8.11 8.41 5.94
CA SER A 79 8.76 7.11 6.01
C SER A 79 7.80 5.94 6.18
N ALA A 80 6.69 6.11 6.90
CA ALA A 80 5.75 5.02 7.18
C ALA A 80 4.90 4.69 5.95
N VAL A 81 4.47 5.72 5.22
CA VAL A 81 3.77 5.57 3.94
C VAL A 81 4.70 4.93 2.91
N PHE A 82 5.94 5.42 2.79
CA PHE A 82 6.88 4.86 1.83
C PHE A 82 7.27 3.42 2.18
N GLU A 83 7.45 3.07 3.45
CA GLU A 83 7.72 1.70 3.89
C GLU A 83 6.62 0.74 3.39
N THR A 84 5.35 1.16 3.50
CA THR A 84 4.19 0.38 3.03
C THR A 84 4.21 0.19 1.52
N VAL A 85 4.51 1.26 0.76
CA VAL A 85 4.64 1.19 -0.70
C VAL A 85 5.82 0.31 -1.10
N ALA A 86 6.98 0.50 -0.49
CA ALA A 86 8.19 -0.25 -0.78
C ALA A 86 8.00 -1.75 -0.52
N LEU A 87 7.26 -2.12 0.52
CA LEU A 87 6.96 -3.51 0.85
C LEU A 87 6.07 -4.18 -0.20
N TYR A 88 5.08 -3.44 -0.72
CA TYR A 88 4.28 -3.90 -1.85
C TYR A 88 5.12 -4.08 -3.11
N LEU A 89 5.98 -3.12 -3.39
CA LEU A 89 6.86 -3.16 -4.56
C LEU A 89 7.84 -4.33 -4.47
N GLU A 90 8.43 -4.56 -3.31
CA GLU A 90 9.36 -5.66 -3.06
C GLU A 90 8.69 -7.00 -3.29
N HIS A 91 7.50 -7.22 -2.75
CA HIS A 91 6.83 -8.50 -2.91
C HIS A 91 6.54 -8.88 -4.38
N PHE A 92 6.14 -7.89 -5.18
CA PHE A 92 5.64 -8.15 -6.54
C PHE A 92 6.64 -7.88 -7.66
N TYR A 93 7.65 -7.04 -7.41
CA TYR A 93 8.58 -6.54 -8.42
C TYR A 93 10.05 -6.72 -8.02
N GLU A 94 10.35 -7.36 -6.89
CA GLU A 94 11.73 -7.72 -6.60
C GLU A 94 12.23 -8.75 -7.64
N PRO A 95 13.39 -8.51 -8.27
CA PRO A 95 13.96 -9.47 -9.20
C PRO A 95 14.28 -10.76 -8.45
N THR A 96 13.49 -11.82 -8.68
CA THR A 96 13.92 -13.15 -8.31
C THR A 96 15.19 -13.43 -9.12
N ASN A 97 16.34 -13.55 -8.46
CA ASN A 97 17.59 -13.98 -9.08
C ASN A 97 17.50 -15.47 -9.47
N SER A 98 16.50 -15.86 -10.26
CA SER A 98 16.32 -17.19 -10.81
C SER A 98 17.24 -17.37 -12.02
N THR A 99 18.54 -17.28 -11.75
CA THR A 99 19.57 -17.96 -12.55
C THR A 99 19.80 -19.35 -11.96
N SER A 100 18.84 -20.26 -12.15
CA SER A 100 19.12 -21.70 -12.16
C SER A 100 19.45 -22.06 -13.61
N SER A 101 20.72 -21.98 -14.01
CA SER A 101 21.65 -23.11 -13.96
C SER A 101 20.95 -24.42 -14.34
N GLU A 102 21.17 -24.85 -15.58
CA GLU A 102 21.02 -26.24 -15.98
C GLU A 102 21.74 -27.14 -14.97
N GLY A 103 21.04 -28.12 -14.40
CA GLY A 103 21.66 -29.27 -13.74
C GLY A 103 21.30 -29.48 -12.26
N SER A 104 20.60 -30.59 -12.03
CA SER A 104 20.55 -31.39 -10.80
C SER A 104 19.51 -31.03 -9.72
N ASN A 105 18.34 -31.65 -9.88
CA ASN A 105 17.52 -32.31 -8.86
C ASN A 105 17.98 -32.19 -7.39
N ALA A 106 17.42 -31.23 -6.65
CA ALA A 106 17.06 -31.38 -5.24
C ALA A 106 16.05 -30.28 -4.86
N GLY A 107 14.87 -30.67 -4.40
CA GLY A 107 13.69 -29.86 -4.03
C GLY A 107 13.93 -28.36 -3.83
N VAL A 108 13.59 -27.59 -4.86
CA VAL A 108 13.58 -26.12 -4.81
C VAL A 108 12.13 -25.68 -4.67
N ASN A 109 11.82 -24.99 -3.56
CA ASN A 109 10.59 -24.24 -3.42
C ASN A 109 10.56 -23.21 -4.56
N ASN A 110 9.73 -23.48 -5.56
CA ASN A 110 9.40 -22.53 -6.62
C ASN A 110 8.90 -21.25 -5.93
N ILE A 111 9.73 -20.21 -5.88
CA ILE A 111 9.27 -18.85 -5.68
C ILE A 111 8.56 -18.52 -6.99
N GLN A 112 7.26 -18.84 -7.06
CA GLN A 112 6.43 -18.37 -8.15
C GLN A 112 6.49 -16.85 -8.13
N VAL A 113 6.79 -16.24 -9.28
CA VAL A 113 6.55 -14.82 -9.50
C VAL A 113 5.03 -14.64 -9.37
N VAL A 114 4.58 -14.20 -8.21
CA VAL A 114 3.17 -13.91 -7.95
C VAL A 114 2.94 -12.52 -8.55
N ALA A 115 2.03 -12.43 -9.52
CA ALA A 115 1.58 -11.12 -10.00
C ALA A 115 0.54 -10.57 -9.02
N PRO A 116 0.47 -9.25 -8.79
CA PRO A 116 -0.58 -8.69 -7.95
C PRO A 116 -1.96 -8.90 -8.54
N ASN A 117 -2.95 -9.05 -7.68
CA ASN A 117 -4.32 -9.27 -8.13
C ASN A 117 -4.87 -8.03 -8.83
N THR A 118 -5.44 -8.24 -10.01
CA THR A 118 -6.10 -7.16 -10.76
C THR A 118 -7.55 -7.04 -10.32
N LEU A 119 -7.91 -5.88 -9.77
CA LEU A 119 -9.28 -5.54 -9.41
C LEU A 119 -10.01 -4.90 -10.59
N SER A 120 -11.28 -5.23 -10.78
CA SER A 120 -12.09 -4.71 -11.87
C SER A 120 -12.60 -3.30 -11.60
N ARG A 121 -13.04 -2.64 -12.67
CA ARG A 121 -13.66 -1.31 -12.63
C ARG A 121 -15.01 -1.37 -13.34
N PRO A 122 -16.15 -1.14 -12.66
CA PRO A 122 -16.29 -0.80 -11.24
C PRO A 122 -15.92 -1.97 -10.31
N LEU A 123 -15.49 -1.66 -9.09
CA LEU A 123 -15.07 -2.64 -8.10
C LEU A 123 -16.24 -3.50 -7.64
N HIS A 124 -16.00 -4.82 -7.51
CA HIS A 124 -16.90 -5.75 -6.85
C HIS A 124 -16.27 -6.23 -5.55
N VAL A 125 -16.96 -6.09 -4.41
CA VAL A 125 -16.46 -6.48 -3.07
C VAL A 125 -16.01 -7.95 -3.03
N GLN A 126 -16.67 -8.82 -3.80
CA GLN A 126 -16.31 -10.24 -3.92
C GLN A 126 -14.88 -10.46 -4.40
N GLU A 127 -14.28 -9.49 -5.09
CA GLU A 127 -12.89 -9.54 -5.52
C GLU A 127 -11.90 -9.38 -4.37
N LEU A 128 -12.29 -8.72 -3.27
CA LEU A 128 -11.46 -8.63 -2.06
C LEU A 128 -11.27 -9.99 -1.39
N TYR A 129 -12.21 -10.92 -1.54
CA TYR A 129 -12.05 -12.31 -1.07
C TYR A 129 -11.14 -13.16 -1.96
N ARG A 130 -10.80 -12.67 -3.15
CA ARG A 130 -9.95 -13.38 -4.12
C ARG A 130 -8.50 -12.96 -4.05
N LEU A 131 -8.17 -11.99 -3.19
CA LEU A 131 -6.81 -11.55 -2.95
C LEU A 131 -5.93 -12.75 -2.56
N SER A 132 -4.65 -12.66 -2.90
CA SER A 132 -3.68 -13.63 -2.41
C SER A 132 -3.58 -13.58 -0.88
N GLU A 133 -3.08 -14.67 -0.29
CA GLU A 133 -2.84 -14.76 1.14
C GLU A 133 -1.95 -13.61 1.65
N TRP A 134 -0.94 -13.26 0.86
CA TRP A 134 -0.04 -12.15 1.15
C TRP A 134 -0.77 -10.81 1.09
N GLU A 135 -1.60 -10.57 0.07
CA GLU A 135 -2.37 -9.33 -0.04
C GLU A 135 -3.36 -9.17 1.11
N HIS A 136 -4.02 -10.24 1.56
CA HIS A 136 -4.86 -10.16 2.75
C HIS A 136 -4.06 -9.76 4.00
N CYS A 137 -2.85 -10.32 4.18
CA CYS A 137 -1.95 -9.91 5.26
C CYS A 137 -1.50 -8.46 5.10
N PHE A 138 -1.17 -8.03 3.89
CA PHE A 138 -0.77 -6.67 3.56
C PHE A 138 -1.89 -5.67 3.88
N VAL A 139 -3.13 -5.98 3.52
CA VAL A 139 -4.29 -5.13 3.85
C VAL A 139 -4.42 -4.98 5.36
N VAL A 140 -4.49 -6.08 6.10
CA VAL A 140 -4.72 -6.05 7.55
C VAL A 140 -3.58 -5.37 8.31
N GLN A 141 -2.33 -5.73 7.99
CA GLN A 141 -1.17 -5.29 8.76
C GLN A 141 -0.64 -3.92 8.33
N ARG A 142 -0.74 -3.55 7.05
CA ARG A 142 -0.02 -2.41 6.47
C ARG A 142 -0.92 -1.33 5.87
N LEU A 143 -2.11 -1.67 5.40
CA LEU A 143 -3.09 -0.67 4.95
C LEU A 143 -4.02 -0.24 6.07
N LEU A 144 -4.64 -1.19 6.76
CA LEU A 144 -5.56 -0.93 7.87
C LEU A 144 -4.84 -0.67 9.19
N MET A 145 -3.55 -1.04 9.28
CA MET A 145 -2.71 -0.91 10.47
C MET A 145 -3.34 -1.53 11.73
N TRP A 146 -4.08 -2.64 11.55
CA TRP A 146 -4.77 -3.28 12.66
C TRP A 146 -3.80 -3.94 13.64
N PRO A 147 -4.17 -3.97 14.95
CA PRO A 147 -3.33 -4.57 15.98
C PRO A 147 -3.19 -6.09 15.77
N GLN A 148 -2.12 -6.66 16.30
CA GLN A 148 -1.72 -8.06 16.07
C GLN A 148 -2.82 -9.09 16.41
N ASN A 149 -3.66 -8.80 17.40
CA ASN A 149 -4.79 -9.66 17.77
C ASN A 149 -5.86 -9.79 16.67
N LEU A 150 -5.83 -8.93 15.65
CA LEU A 150 -6.74 -8.97 14.49
C LEU A 150 -6.07 -9.52 13.22
N TRP A 151 -4.78 -9.88 13.26
CA TRP A 151 -4.08 -10.36 12.06
C TRP A 151 -4.62 -11.68 11.54
N GLU A 152 -5.27 -12.48 12.38
CA GLU A 152 -5.91 -13.71 11.94
C GLU A 152 -7.06 -13.48 10.95
N LEU A 153 -7.62 -12.27 10.90
CA LEU A 153 -8.65 -11.88 9.93
C LEU A 153 -8.12 -11.80 8.49
N SER A 154 -6.81 -11.90 8.28
CA SER A 154 -6.24 -12.06 6.94
C SER A 154 -6.60 -13.42 6.32
N LYS A 155 -6.90 -14.44 7.15
CA LYS A 155 -7.26 -15.78 6.66
C LYS A 155 -8.56 -15.72 5.88
N GLU A 156 -8.51 -16.20 4.64
CA GLU A 156 -9.68 -16.35 3.77
C GLU A 156 -10.48 -15.04 3.55
N GLY A 157 -9.85 -13.88 3.76
CA GLY A 157 -10.51 -12.58 3.62
C GLY A 157 -11.55 -12.24 4.67
N GLN A 158 -11.50 -12.85 5.86
CA GLN A 158 -12.43 -12.55 6.96
C GLN A 158 -12.47 -11.07 7.37
N TRP A 159 -11.39 -10.33 7.12
CA TRP A 159 -11.34 -8.88 7.34
C TRP A 159 -12.38 -8.12 6.51
N VAL A 160 -12.81 -8.63 5.36
CA VAL A 160 -13.75 -7.95 4.46
C VAL A 160 -15.11 -7.78 5.14
N ASP A 161 -15.63 -8.86 5.74
CA ASP A 161 -16.87 -8.85 6.51
C ASP A 161 -16.75 -8.03 7.80
N MET A 162 -15.63 -8.21 8.51
CA MET A 162 -15.37 -7.50 9.76
C MET A 162 -15.25 -6.00 9.55
N ALA A 163 -14.60 -5.56 8.47
CA ALA A 163 -14.46 -4.15 8.14
C ALA A 163 -15.82 -3.50 7.85
N ALA A 164 -16.73 -4.19 7.14
CA ALA A 164 -18.09 -3.70 6.91
C ALA A 164 -18.93 -3.68 8.21
N ALA A 165 -18.84 -4.74 9.02
CA ALA A 165 -19.59 -4.84 10.29
C ALA A 165 -19.06 -3.88 11.36
N ALA A 166 -17.77 -3.53 11.29
CA ALA A 166 -17.09 -2.74 12.30
C ALA A 166 -17.60 -1.29 12.39
N VAL A 167 -18.20 -0.76 11.32
CA VAL A 167 -18.60 0.65 11.26
C VAL A 167 -20.00 0.93 11.80
N GLY A 168 -20.85 -0.09 11.88
CA GLY A 168 -22.15 -0.01 12.56
C GLY A 168 -22.08 -0.10 14.09
N SER A 169 -20.91 -0.39 14.68
CA SER A 169 -20.73 -0.51 16.13
C SER A 169 -19.61 0.42 16.60
N SER A 170 -19.90 1.30 17.57
CA SER A 170 -18.97 2.31 18.10
C SER A 170 -17.70 1.73 18.78
N GLN A 171 -17.46 0.42 18.71
CA GLN A 171 -16.35 -0.26 19.39
C GLN A 171 -15.23 -0.75 18.45
N SER A 172 -15.41 -0.74 17.12
CA SER A 172 -14.46 -1.39 16.20
C SER A 172 -13.80 -0.47 15.16
N VAL A 173 -14.41 0.68 14.82
CA VAL A 173 -13.83 1.65 13.87
C VAL A 173 -12.57 2.33 14.39
N GLY A 174 -12.47 2.52 15.70
CA GLY A 174 -11.36 3.25 16.33
C GLY A 174 -9.99 2.59 16.23
N GLN A 175 -9.85 1.47 15.51
CA GLN A 175 -8.60 0.73 15.36
C GLN A 175 -7.99 0.81 13.96
N CYS A 176 -8.71 1.33 12.95
CA CYS A 176 -8.19 1.49 11.60
C CYS A 176 -7.57 2.87 11.42
N ASP A 177 -6.34 2.94 10.89
CA ASP A 177 -5.71 4.20 10.51
C ASP A 177 -6.11 4.59 9.07
N VAL A 178 -7.29 5.19 8.94
CA VAL A 178 -7.82 5.64 7.64
C VAL A 178 -6.94 6.73 7.02
N GLN A 179 -6.30 7.56 7.85
CA GLN A 179 -5.41 8.61 7.37
C GLN A 179 -4.17 8.01 6.72
N HIS A 180 -3.60 6.96 7.31
CA HIS A 180 -2.54 6.19 6.68
C HIS A 180 -2.98 5.59 5.34
N LEU A 181 -4.14 4.91 5.27
CA LEU A 181 -4.68 4.35 4.03
C LEU A 181 -4.83 5.42 2.94
N LEU A 182 -5.36 6.60 3.28
CA LEU A 182 -5.51 7.72 2.33
C LEU A 182 -4.15 8.24 1.83
N ARG A 183 -3.14 8.34 2.71
CA ARG A 183 -1.78 8.73 2.30
C ARG A 183 -1.11 7.69 1.42
N VAL A 184 -1.31 6.39 1.69
CA VAL A 184 -0.81 5.31 0.82
C VAL A 184 -1.51 5.35 -0.54
N LEU A 185 -2.82 5.60 -0.58
CA LEU A 185 -3.57 5.80 -1.83
C LEU A 185 -3.04 7.00 -2.62
N GLU A 186 -2.77 8.12 -1.96
CA GLU A 186 -2.17 9.32 -2.57
C GLU A 186 -0.78 8.99 -3.14
N ALA A 187 0.08 8.34 -2.35
CA ALA A 187 1.41 7.91 -2.76
C ALA A 187 1.36 6.96 -3.97
N ALA A 188 0.49 5.95 -3.95
CA ALA A 188 0.31 5.01 -5.05
C ALA A 188 -0.22 5.69 -6.31
N THR A 189 -1.04 6.73 -6.17
CA THR A 189 -1.54 7.53 -7.29
C THR A 189 -0.42 8.37 -7.90
N MET A 190 0.35 9.08 -7.06
CA MET A 190 1.45 9.94 -7.52
C MET A 190 2.62 9.16 -8.12
N LEU A 191 2.94 8.00 -7.56
CA LEU A 191 3.98 7.10 -8.07
C LEU A 191 3.48 6.26 -9.25
N GLU A 192 2.22 6.42 -9.65
CA GLU A 192 1.58 5.66 -10.72
C GLU A 192 1.79 4.15 -10.55
N ILE A 193 1.32 3.62 -9.42
CA ILE A 193 1.31 2.19 -9.07
C ILE A 193 -0.15 1.71 -9.14
N PRO A 194 -0.67 1.32 -10.32
CA PRO A 194 -2.11 1.17 -10.53
C PRO A 194 -2.75 0.11 -9.64
N LEU A 195 -2.05 -1.02 -9.42
CA LEU A 195 -2.57 -2.15 -8.64
C LEU A 195 -2.65 -1.83 -7.15
N LEU A 196 -1.64 -1.15 -6.59
CA LEU A 196 -1.70 -0.67 -5.20
C LEU A 196 -2.76 0.41 -5.02
N ARG A 197 -2.87 1.35 -5.97
CA ARG A 197 -3.93 2.38 -5.96
C ARG A 197 -5.31 1.74 -5.94
N ASP A 198 -5.55 0.77 -6.83
CA ASP A 198 -6.83 0.12 -6.96
C ASP A 198 -7.16 -0.71 -5.71
N LEU A 199 -6.17 -1.39 -5.12
CA LEU A 199 -6.31 -2.08 -3.83
C LEU A 199 -6.68 -1.12 -2.69
N CYS A 200 -5.98 0.01 -2.55
CA CYS A 200 -6.27 0.99 -1.50
C CYS A 200 -7.68 1.58 -1.67
N ALA A 201 -8.06 1.93 -2.90
CA ALA A 201 -9.40 2.43 -3.20
C ALA A 201 -10.48 1.37 -2.88
N ALA A 202 -10.18 0.09 -3.13
CA ALA A 202 -11.09 -1.00 -2.84
C ALA A 202 -11.29 -1.26 -1.35
N VAL A 203 -10.19 -1.23 -0.58
CA VAL A 203 -10.23 -1.32 0.89
C VAL A 203 -11.03 -0.15 1.46
N LEU A 204 -10.78 1.07 0.99
CA LEU A 204 -11.50 2.26 1.44
C LEU A 204 -12.99 2.17 1.11
N ALA A 205 -13.34 1.74 -0.11
CA ALA A 205 -14.74 1.54 -0.50
C ALA A 205 -15.43 0.51 0.39
N ASN A 206 -14.75 -0.59 0.72
CA ASN A 206 -15.27 -1.61 1.63
C ASN A 206 -15.52 -1.07 3.04
N LEU A 207 -14.64 -0.20 3.56
CA LEU A 207 -14.82 0.47 4.84
C LEU A 207 -16.01 1.43 4.86
N LEU A 208 -16.39 1.98 3.70
CA LEU A 208 -17.51 2.92 3.57
C LEU A 208 -18.84 2.24 3.24
N MET A 209 -18.84 0.93 2.98
CA MET A 209 -20.08 0.21 2.71
C MET A 209 -20.95 0.10 3.95
N ASP A 210 -22.24 0.36 3.77
CA ASP A 210 -23.26 0.29 4.83
C ASP A 210 -22.99 1.20 6.04
N VAL A 211 -22.15 2.22 5.86
CA VAL A 211 -21.86 3.25 6.86
C VAL A 211 -22.87 4.38 6.75
N ASP A 212 -23.44 4.80 7.88
CA ASP A 212 -24.30 5.97 7.95
C ASP A 212 -23.48 7.28 7.94
N GLU A 213 -24.14 8.41 7.70
CA GLU A 213 -23.48 9.72 7.63
C GLU A 213 -22.59 10.01 8.84
N LYS A 214 -23.09 9.66 10.04
CA LYS A 214 -22.36 9.85 11.29
C LYS A 214 -21.08 9.01 11.33
N GLY A 215 -21.16 7.73 10.97
CA GLY A 215 -20.01 6.84 10.87
C GLY A 215 -18.99 7.34 9.86
N ILE A 216 -19.42 7.89 8.72
CA ILE A 216 -18.51 8.48 7.72
C ILE A 216 -17.78 9.70 8.31
N MET A 217 -18.51 10.61 8.97
CA MET A 217 -17.88 11.79 9.58
C MET A 217 -16.86 11.39 10.66
N GLU A 218 -17.20 10.42 11.52
CA GLU A 218 -16.28 9.89 12.54
C GLU A 218 -15.05 9.25 11.90
N LEU A 219 -15.24 8.40 10.88
CA LEU A 219 -14.18 7.71 10.14
C LEU A 219 -13.21 8.69 9.47
N MET A 220 -13.75 9.77 8.90
CA MET A 220 -12.98 10.80 8.20
C MET A 220 -12.41 11.87 9.14
N GLY A 221 -12.74 11.83 10.43
CA GLY A 221 -12.32 12.84 11.41
C GLY A 221 -12.96 14.22 11.18
N VAL A 222 -14.11 14.26 10.51
CA VAL A 222 -14.87 15.49 10.25
C VAL A 222 -15.68 15.85 11.49
N THR A 223 -15.34 16.97 12.11
CA THR A 223 -15.98 17.43 13.36
C THR A 223 -16.98 18.57 13.13
N GLU A 224 -16.92 19.23 11.98
CA GLU A 224 -17.78 20.35 11.63
C GLU A 224 -18.92 19.89 10.74
N THR A 225 -20.14 20.09 11.22
CA THR A 225 -21.35 19.93 10.42
C THR A 225 -21.69 21.24 9.71
N LEU A 226 -22.23 21.15 8.49
CA LEU A 226 -22.72 22.32 7.76
C LEU A 226 -23.67 23.15 8.62
N GLY A 227 -23.47 24.46 8.64
CA GLY A 227 -24.40 25.38 9.29
C GLY A 227 -25.75 25.44 8.55
N PRO A 228 -26.84 25.86 9.20
CA PRO A 228 -28.16 25.92 8.57
C PRO A 228 -28.22 26.86 7.36
N ASP A 229 -27.39 27.90 7.33
CA ASP A 229 -27.28 28.82 6.19
C ASP A 229 -26.45 28.23 5.03
N GLU A 230 -25.44 27.42 5.35
CA GLU A 230 -24.63 26.70 4.35
C GLU A 230 -25.44 25.58 3.71
N GLU A 231 -26.13 24.78 4.52
CA GLU A 231 -27.05 23.75 4.04
C GLU A 231 -28.13 24.35 3.13
N ARG A 232 -28.72 25.49 3.53
CA ARG A 232 -29.72 26.19 2.71
C ARG A 232 -29.15 26.69 1.39
N THR A 233 -27.89 27.14 1.38
CA THR A 233 -27.18 27.55 0.16
C THR A 233 -26.95 26.35 -0.75
N LEU A 234 -26.47 25.23 -0.19
CA LEU A 234 -26.24 23.96 -0.89
C LEU A 234 -27.53 23.40 -1.50
N LEU A 235 -28.63 23.42 -0.76
CA LEU A 235 -29.95 22.96 -1.24
C LEU A 235 -30.59 23.89 -2.28
N ASN A 236 -30.15 25.15 -2.35
CA ASN A 236 -30.55 26.07 -3.42
C ASN A 236 -29.72 25.85 -4.69
N GLU A 237 -28.41 25.58 -4.52
CA GLU A 237 -27.49 25.31 -5.63
C GLU A 237 -27.71 23.94 -6.26
N TYR A 238 -28.07 22.94 -5.43
CA TYR A 238 -28.32 21.56 -5.85
C TYR A 238 -29.70 21.09 -5.38
N PRO A 239 -30.80 21.50 -6.07
CA PRO A 239 -32.16 21.17 -5.66
C PRO A 239 -32.48 19.67 -5.61
N TRP A 240 -31.71 18.84 -6.31
CA TRP A 240 -31.86 17.39 -6.35
C TRP A 240 -31.43 16.69 -5.05
N LEU A 241 -30.76 17.40 -4.13
CA LEU A 241 -30.44 16.88 -2.80
C LEU A 241 -31.66 16.81 -1.85
N LYS A 242 -32.79 17.44 -2.19
CA LYS A 242 -34.02 17.45 -1.37
C LYS A 242 -34.86 16.16 -1.45
N LEU A 243 -34.31 15.09 -2.03
CA LEU A 243 -35.05 13.85 -2.35
C LEU A 243 -35.29 12.98 -1.12
#